data_AF-Q2CDN5-F1
#
_entry.id   AF-Q2CDN5-F1
#
_cell.length_a   1.000
_cell.length_b   1.000
_cell.length_c   1.000
_cell.angle_alpha   90.00
_cell.angle_beta   90.00
_cell.angle_gamma   90.00
#
_symmetry.space_group_name_H-M   'P 1'
#
loop_
_entity.id
_entity.type
_entity.pdbx_description
1 polymer ?
#
loop_
_entity_poly.entity_id
_entity_poly.type
_entity_poly.pdbx_seq_one_letter_code
_entity_poly.pdbx_strand_id
1 'polypeptide(L)'
;MGSKVSVVLRIAPWLVGVVALGVVAVGAWLQAEANDARAEMAELYLAGPPAAVPVSAFHPSNDLGPLSEVVLTAQLDVAGARLLEPDDEAGAPALMVPLYGEEATLSDLNAPFGIALFTGPGFSAERFTAERFEALARARGPIGPVVTLNGRYGAVGAWAETLAGAEVPAAMLRRVVYPFVEGRRAAYLPASGESTIFGLCARIAGGLGFLALALAALAAQSGARAQAAARPPLAEAEVPVPEAQVRRSPVRGALIAFFALVVAAGAGMHLLPMLTPGIAAWDIRALDTVRAGLGTLATWGETRLTEALAGDLAALAVLGCAALSVLLVTMRLAGLRRRDDDEATS
;
A
#
# COMPACT_ATOMS: atom_id res chain seq x y z
N MET A 1 -43.71 -1.13 -20.12
CA MET A 1 -42.43 -1.16 -19.35
C MET A 1 -41.40 -2.18 -19.85
N GLY A 2 -41.66 -3.01 -20.87
CA GLY A 2 -40.73 -4.09 -21.28
C GLY A 2 -39.49 -3.69 -22.11
N SER A 3 -39.46 -2.53 -22.79
CA SER A 3 -38.35 -2.22 -23.73
C SER A 3 -37.06 -1.74 -23.05
N LYS A 4 -37.14 -1.02 -21.93
CA LYS A 4 -35.96 -0.44 -21.25
C LYS A 4 -35.08 -1.50 -20.58
N VAL A 5 -35.69 -2.56 -20.02
CA VAL A 5 -34.96 -3.66 -19.37
C VAL A 5 -34.12 -4.47 -20.38
N SER A 6 -34.63 -4.62 -21.62
CA SER A 6 -33.93 -5.31 -22.72
C SER A 6 -32.63 -4.60 -23.13
N VAL A 7 -32.64 -3.27 -23.22
CA VAL A 7 -31.48 -2.49 -23.66
C VAL A 7 -30.36 -2.58 -22.62
N VAL A 8 -30.68 -2.49 -21.34
CA VAL A 8 -29.66 -2.49 -20.29
C VAL A 8 -29.01 -3.85 -20.08
N LEU A 9 -29.77 -4.94 -20.19
CA LEU A 9 -29.20 -6.30 -20.20
C LEU A 9 -28.27 -6.55 -21.39
N ARG A 10 -28.43 -5.82 -22.51
CA ARG A 10 -27.53 -5.91 -23.66
C ARG A 10 -26.26 -5.08 -23.50
N ILE A 11 -26.34 -3.93 -22.84
CA ILE A 11 -25.21 -2.99 -22.69
C ILE A 11 -24.34 -3.34 -21.47
N ALA A 12 -24.92 -3.86 -20.39
CA ALA A 12 -24.19 -4.16 -19.16
C ALA A 12 -22.95 -5.08 -19.34
N PRO A 13 -22.99 -6.17 -20.13
CA PRO A 13 -21.81 -6.99 -20.39
C PRO A 13 -20.66 -6.21 -21.03
N TRP A 14 -21.00 -5.30 -21.96
CA TRP A 14 -20.02 -4.46 -22.66
C TRP A 14 -19.39 -3.44 -21.71
N LEU A 15 -20.19 -2.77 -20.88
CA LEU A 15 -19.67 -1.81 -19.90
C LEU A 15 -18.72 -2.50 -18.92
N VAL A 16 -19.11 -3.64 -18.37
CA VAL A 16 -18.25 -4.41 -17.44
C VAL A 16 -16.98 -4.89 -18.16
N GLY A 17 -17.09 -5.35 -19.40
CA GLY A 17 -15.94 -5.75 -20.21
C GLY A 17 -14.96 -4.60 -20.48
N VAL A 18 -15.46 -3.41 -20.79
CA VAL A 18 -14.63 -2.20 -20.98
C VAL A 18 -13.93 -1.81 -19.69
N VAL A 19 -14.62 -1.85 -18.55
CA VAL A 19 -14.00 -1.59 -17.24
C VAL A 19 -12.91 -2.62 -16.93
N ALA A 20 -13.14 -3.90 -17.21
CA ALA A 20 -12.13 -4.94 -17.05
C ALA A 20 -10.87 -4.64 -17.87
N LEU A 21 -11.02 -4.25 -19.15
CA LEU A 21 -9.91 -3.84 -20.01
C LEU A 21 -9.16 -2.63 -19.45
N GLY A 22 -9.89 -1.63 -18.94
CA GLY A 22 -9.30 -0.46 -18.28
C GLY A 22 -8.43 -0.84 -17.08
N VAL A 23 -8.91 -1.76 -16.23
CA VAL A 23 -8.15 -2.25 -15.06
C VAL A 23 -6.86 -2.97 -15.48
N VAL A 24 -6.89 -3.76 -16.56
CA VAL A 24 -5.67 -4.40 -17.10
C VAL A 24 -4.69 -3.36 -17.62
N ALA A 25 -5.16 -2.40 -18.42
CA ALA A 25 -4.32 -1.37 -19.01
C ALA A 25 -3.63 -0.51 -17.93
N VAL A 26 -4.38 -0.07 -16.91
CA VAL A 26 -3.84 0.66 -15.76
C VAL A 26 -2.86 -0.21 -14.98
N GLY A 27 -3.19 -1.47 -14.72
CA GLY A 27 -2.29 -2.39 -14.03
C GLY A 27 -0.97 -2.62 -14.77
N ALA A 28 -1.02 -2.70 -16.11
CA ALA A 28 0.18 -2.84 -16.95
C ALA A 28 1.04 -1.57 -16.92
N TRP A 29 0.41 -0.40 -17.00
CA TRP A 29 1.10 0.90 -16.93
C TRP A 29 1.77 1.10 -15.56
N LEU A 30 1.04 0.89 -14.46
CA LEU A 30 1.60 0.98 -13.10
C LEU A 30 2.73 -0.04 -12.86
N GLN A 31 2.63 -1.23 -13.46
CA GLN A 31 3.70 -2.22 -13.39
C GLN A 31 4.93 -1.78 -14.19
N ALA A 32 4.76 -1.11 -15.33
CA ALA A 32 5.87 -0.55 -16.10
C ALA A 32 6.60 0.53 -15.28
N GLU A 33 5.87 1.48 -14.70
CA GLU A 33 6.47 2.52 -13.83
C GLU A 33 7.18 1.90 -12.62
N ALA A 34 6.58 0.89 -11.98
CA ALA A 34 7.22 0.18 -10.88
C ALA A 34 8.47 -0.60 -11.33
N ASN A 35 8.50 -1.10 -12.56
CA ASN A 35 9.67 -1.78 -13.12
C ASN A 35 10.78 -0.77 -13.43
N ASP A 36 10.46 0.40 -13.97
CA ASP A 36 11.43 1.46 -14.27
C ASP A 36 12.08 1.97 -12.98
N ALA A 37 11.28 2.27 -11.95
CA ALA A 37 11.81 2.64 -10.63
C ALA A 37 12.68 1.54 -10.02
N ARG A 38 12.30 0.26 -10.18
CA ARG A 38 13.13 -0.88 -9.72
C ARG A 38 14.41 -1.04 -10.54
N ALA A 39 14.37 -0.74 -11.84
CA ALA A 39 15.55 -0.78 -12.70
C ALA A 39 16.55 0.29 -12.26
N GLU A 40 16.08 1.51 -11.98
CA GLU A 40 16.90 2.58 -11.43
C GLU A 40 17.51 2.19 -10.07
N MET A 41 16.70 1.67 -9.13
CA MET A 41 17.22 1.19 -7.84
C MET A 41 18.23 0.04 -8.01
N ALA A 42 18.03 -0.85 -8.99
CA ALA A 42 18.95 -1.93 -9.30
C ALA A 42 20.26 -1.40 -9.90
N GLU A 43 20.22 -0.39 -10.77
CA GLU A 43 21.40 0.29 -11.29
C GLU A 43 22.21 0.95 -10.17
N LEU A 44 21.53 1.64 -9.24
CA LEU A 44 22.15 2.22 -8.05
C LEU A 44 22.75 1.17 -7.12
N TYR A 45 22.08 0.02 -6.98
CA TYR A 45 22.66 -1.13 -6.29
C TYR A 45 23.92 -1.64 -7.00
N LEU A 46 23.93 -1.73 -8.33
CA LEU A 46 25.09 -2.18 -9.10
C LEU A 46 26.26 -1.19 -9.07
N ALA A 47 26.00 0.11 -8.89
CA ALA A 47 27.04 1.14 -8.71
C ALA A 47 27.90 0.93 -7.45
N GLY A 48 27.42 0.11 -6.50
CA GLY A 48 28.12 -0.17 -5.25
C GLY A 48 27.92 0.92 -4.20
N PRO A 49 28.29 0.63 -2.93
CA PRO A 49 28.22 1.61 -1.86
C PRO A 49 29.28 2.71 -2.04
N PRO A 50 29.07 3.90 -1.45
CA PRO A 50 30.12 4.92 -1.38
C PRO A 50 31.33 4.43 -0.59
N ALA A 51 32.46 5.14 -0.72
CA ALA A 51 33.67 4.83 0.02
C ALA A 51 33.44 4.95 1.54
N ALA A 52 34.00 4.02 2.31
CA ALA A 52 33.93 4.09 3.77
C ALA A 52 34.76 5.26 4.28
N VAL A 53 34.16 6.14 5.07
CA VAL A 53 34.83 7.29 5.69
C VAL A 53 34.73 7.24 7.21
N PRO A 54 35.79 7.62 7.95
CA PRO A 54 35.69 7.81 9.39
C PRO A 54 34.66 8.90 9.72
N VAL A 55 33.87 8.69 10.77
CA VAL A 55 32.81 9.63 11.13
C VAL A 55 33.36 11.03 11.49
N SER A 56 34.60 11.12 11.97
CA SER A 56 35.29 12.40 12.23
C SER A 56 35.62 13.19 10.96
N ALA A 57 35.74 12.54 9.81
CA ALA A 57 36.05 13.14 8.52
C ALA A 57 34.83 13.26 7.60
N PHE A 58 33.66 12.83 8.05
CA PHE A 58 32.45 12.79 7.23
C PHE A 58 31.88 14.18 6.91
N HIS A 59 31.65 14.41 5.63
CA HIS A 59 31.02 15.60 5.06
C HIS A 59 29.83 15.19 4.18
N PRO A 60 28.58 15.51 4.59
CA PRO A 60 27.38 15.11 3.84
C PRO A 60 27.37 15.55 2.37
N SER A 61 28.03 16.65 2.01
CA SER A 61 28.07 17.14 0.64
C SER A 61 28.93 16.30 -0.31
N ASN A 62 29.87 15.50 0.24
CA ASN A 62 30.91 14.83 -0.54
C ASN A 62 30.88 13.31 -0.38
N ASP A 63 30.44 12.82 0.78
CA ASP A 63 30.58 11.41 1.17
C ASP A 63 29.27 10.62 1.07
N LEU A 64 28.21 11.25 0.57
CA LEU A 64 26.94 10.58 0.31
C LEU A 64 26.90 9.99 -1.11
N GLY A 65 26.42 8.76 -1.20
CA GLY A 65 26.06 8.14 -2.46
C GLY A 65 24.72 8.66 -3.00
N PRO A 66 24.34 8.24 -4.21
CA PRO A 66 22.97 8.43 -4.70
C PRO A 66 21.98 7.87 -3.68
N LEU A 67 20.89 8.61 -3.37
CA LEU A 67 19.89 8.27 -2.35
C LEU A 67 20.38 8.42 -0.89
N SER A 68 21.34 9.31 -0.65
CA SER A 68 21.86 9.60 0.69
C SER A 68 22.45 8.35 1.38
N GLU A 69 22.92 7.38 0.60
CA GLU A 69 23.64 6.22 1.12
C GLU A 69 24.95 6.68 1.76
N VAL A 70 25.34 6.06 2.87
CA VAL A 70 26.59 6.37 3.56
C VAL A 70 27.25 5.11 4.10
N VAL A 71 28.59 5.10 4.08
CA VAL A 71 29.39 4.09 4.76
C VAL A 71 30.31 4.77 5.76
N LEU A 72 30.02 4.61 7.05
CA LEU A 72 30.74 5.29 8.13
C LEU A 72 31.50 4.30 9.01
N THR A 73 32.75 4.62 9.34
CA THR A 73 33.49 3.96 10.41
C THR A 73 33.36 4.78 11.69
N ALA A 74 32.84 4.16 12.76
CA ALA A 74 32.56 4.82 14.03
C ALA A 74 32.74 3.86 15.21
N GLN A 75 33.02 4.42 16.39
CA GLN A 75 32.82 3.73 17.67
C GLN A 75 31.34 3.79 18.05
N LEU A 76 30.78 2.64 18.46
CA LEU A 76 29.42 2.56 18.99
C LEU A 76 29.43 2.61 20.52
N ASP A 77 28.63 3.49 21.11
CA ASP A 77 28.33 3.42 22.54
C ASP A 77 27.14 2.48 22.78
N VAL A 78 27.47 1.20 22.87
CA VAL A 78 26.48 0.14 23.12
C VAL A 78 25.86 0.27 24.52
N ALA A 79 26.60 0.81 25.50
CA ALA A 79 26.06 1.03 26.84
C ALA A 79 25.04 2.18 26.88
N GLY A 80 25.23 3.20 26.03
CA GLY A 80 24.29 4.29 25.80
C GLY A 80 23.17 3.96 24.81
N ALA A 81 23.08 2.73 24.31
CA ALA A 81 22.02 2.32 23.39
C ALA A 81 20.65 2.33 24.10
N ARG A 82 19.61 2.78 23.38
CA ARG A 82 18.24 2.86 23.89
C ARG A 82 17.27 2.25 22.89
N LEU A 83 16.43 1.33 23.37
CA LEU A 83 15.28 0.88 22.61
C LEU A 83 14.22 1.98 22.65
N LEU A 84 13.72 2.33 21.47
CA LEU A 84 12.64 3.28 21.27
C LEU A 84 11.40 2.50 20.88
N GLU A 85 10.35 2.68 21.65
CA GLU A 85 9.02 2.24 21.27
C GLU A 85 8.47 3.19 20.20
N PRO A 86 7.83 2.67 19.15
CA PRO A 86 7.26 3.51 18.12
C PRO A 86 6.09 4.31 18.71
N ASP A 87 5.96 5.57 18.30
CA ASP A 87 4.69 6.27 18.40
C ASP A 87 3.75 5.83 17.27
N ASP A 88 2.49 6.27 17.30
CA ASP A 88 1.44 5.92 16.32
C ASP A 88 1.88 6.15 14.86
N GLU A 89 2.85 7.06 14.60
CA GLU A 89 3.41 7.36 13.28
C GLU A 89 4.74 6.64 12.95
N ALA A 90 5.54 6.23 13.95
CA ALA A 90 6.91 5.73 13.74
C ALA A 90 6.99 4.25 13.31
N GLY A 91 5.89 3.51 13.46
CA GLY A 91 5.75 2.16 12.93
C GLY A 91 6.35 1.08 13.82
N ALA A 92 7.52 0.53 13.46
CA ALA A 92 8.19 -0.56 14.18
C ALA A 92 9.19 -0.01 15.22
N PRO A 93 9.49 -0.73 16.32
CA PRO A 93 10.47 -0.29 17.30
C PRO A 93 11.85 -0.04 16.66
N ALA A 94 12.66 0.79 17.30
CA ALA A 94 14.00 1.12 16.84
C ALA A 94 15.03 1.07 17.96
N LEU A 95 16.28 0.71 17.63
CA LEU A 95 17.41 0.83 18.56
C LEU A 95 18.23 2.07 18.18
N MET A 96 18.29 3.04 19.08
CA MET A 96 19.18 4.20 18.96
C MET A 96 20.52 3.87 19.60
N VAL A 97 21.62 4.09 18.88
CA VAL A 97 22.99 3.89 19.36
C VAL A 97 23.80 5.15 19.09
N PRO A 98 24.38 5.83 20.10
CA PRO A 98 25.23 6.99 19.88
C PRO A 98 26.52 6.62 19.13
N LEU A 99 26.95 7.51 18.24
CA LEU A 99 28.12 7.35 17.38
C LEU A 99 29.25 8.29 17.78
N TYR A 100 30.48 7.76 17.82
CA TYR A 100 31.68 8.52 18.12
C TYR A 100 32.77 8.30 17.07
N GLY A 101 33.70 9.26 17.01
CA GLY A 101 34.92 9.15 16.22
C GLY A 101 35.68 7.86 16.50
N GLU A 102 36.37 7.31 15.50
CA GLU A 102 37.21 6.11 15.68
C GLU A 102 38.29 6.33 16.76
N GLU A 103 38.81 7.54 16.87
CA GLU A 103 39.84 7.93 17.86
C GLU A 103 39.25 8.54 19.14
N ALA A 104 37.92 8.54 19.30
CA ALA A 104 37.27 9.11 20.47
C ALA A 104 37.66 8.36 21.76
N THR A 105 37.73 9.12 22.85
CA THR A 105 38.11 8.66 24.18
C THR A 105 36.95 8.82 25.17
N LEU A 106 37.10 8.31 26.39
CA LEU A 106 36.07 8.42 27.41
C LEU A 106 35.71 9.87 27.80
N SER A 107 36.60 10.84 27.57
CA SER A 107 36.27 12.26 27.79
C SER A 107 35.25 12.81 26.78
N ASP A 108 35.08 12.14 25.65
CA ASP A 108 34.21 12.58 24.56
C ASP A 108 32.76 12.09 24.71
N LEU A 109 32.45 11.26 25.74
CA LEU A 109 31.13 10.66 25.98
C LEU A 109 29.96 11.66 26.07
N ASN A 110 30.24 12.93 26.37
CA ASN A 110 29.21 13.97 26.45
C ASN A 110 28.95 14.68 25.11
N ALA A 111 29.71 14.35 24.06
CA ALA A 111 29.66 15.00 22.76
C ALA A 111 29.75 13.97 21.61
N PRO A 112 28.81 13.01 21.50
CA PRO A 112 28.76 12.13 20.35
C PRO A 112 28.56 12.91 19.07
N PHE A 113 29.05 12.30 17.99
CA PHE A 113 28.92 12.83 16.66
C PHE A 113 27.46 12.86 16.19
N GLY A 114 26.69 11.82 16.52
CA GLY A 114 25.33 11.60 16.03
C GLY A 114 24.76 10.29 16.55
N ILE A 115 23.73 9.76 15.89
CA ILE A 115 23.10 8.49 16.25
C ILE A 115 22.99 7.56 15.04
N ALA A 116 23.15 6.26 15.30
CA ALA A 116 22.67 5.20 14.43
C ALA A 116 21.30 4.74 14.93
N LEU A 117 20.32 4.74 14.05
CA LEU A 117 18.96 4.32 14.34
C LEU A 117 18.64 3.04 13.55
N PHE A 118 18.73 1.90 14.22
CA PHE A 118 18.41 0.60 13.64
C PHE A 118 16.89 0.41 13.68
N THR A 119 16.25 0.40 12.51
CA THR A 119 14.79 0.27 12.36
C THR A 119 14.46 -0.40 11.02
N GLY A 120 13.17 -0.67 10.78
CA GLY A 120 12.64 -1.19 9.53
C GLY A 120 12.36 -2.69 9.51
N PRO A 121 12.02 -3.25 8.33
CA PRO A 121 11.66 -4.66 8.19
C PRO A 121 12.78 -5.58 8.68
N GLY A 122 12.43 -6.56 9.53
CA GLY A 122 13.38 -7.54 10.08
C GLY A 122 14.15 -7.08 11.32
N PHE A 123 13.98 -5.81 11.73
CA PHE A 123 14.47 -5.34 13.02
C PHE A 123 13.78 -6.10 14.17
N SER A 124 14.59 -6.54 15.12
CA SER A 124 14.17 -7.05 16.43
C SER A 124 15.25 -6.67 17.43
N ALA A 125 14.87 -6.16 18.59
CA ALA A 125 15.82 -5.76 19.64
C ALA A 125 16.72 -6.94 20.05
N GLU A 126 16.19 -8.16 20.06
CA GLU A 126 16.93 -9.40 20.38
C GLU A 126 18.07 -9.68 19.39
N ARG A 127 17.96 -9.16 18.16
CA ARG A 127 19.02 -9.31 17.16
C ARG A 127 20.18 -8.37 17.38
N PHE A 128 20.03 -7.30 18.15
CA PHE A 128 21.06 -6.25 18.30
C PHE A 128 21.59 -6.21 19.73
N THR A 129 22.32 -7.27 20.12
CA THR A 129 22.97 -7.37 21.42
C THR A 129 24.39 -6.81 21.39
N ALA A 130 24.96 -6.54 22.57
CA ALA A 130 26.34 -6.08 22.70
C ALA A 130 27.33 -7.07 22.07
N GLU A 131 27.13 -8.37 22.28
CA GLU A 131 27.96 -9.42 21.70
C GLU A 131 27.94 -9.41 20.17
N ARG A 132 26.79 -9.07 19.57
CA ARG A 132 26.71 -8.97 18.11
C ARG A 132 27.44 -7.75 17.58
N PHE A 133 27.36 -6.61 18.26
CA PHE A 133 28.14 -5.44 17.87
C PHE A 133 29.64 -5.70 17.98
N GLU A 134 30.08 -6.42 19.02
CA GLU A 134 31.46 -6.87 19.17
C GLU A 134 31.87 -7.83 18.06
N ALA A 135 30.99 -8.76 17.65
CA ALA A 135 31.27 -9.67 16.55
C ALA A 135 31.40 -8.96 15.18
N LEU A 136 30.77 -7.80 15.02
CA LEU A 136 30.88 -6.94 13.83
C LEU A 136 32.06 -5.96 13.92
N ALA A 137 32.70 -5.85 15.09
CA ALA A 137 33.76 -4.91 15.34
C ALA A 137 35.03 -5.28 14.58
N ARG A 138 35.64 -4.28 13.94
CA ARG A 138 36.98 -4.41 13.35
C ARG A 138 38.07 -4.19 14.39
N ALA A 139 37.78 -3.37 15.38
CA ALA A 139 38.64 -3.05 16.51
C ALA A 139 37.77 -2.68 17.72
N ARG A 140 38.40 -2.54 18.89
CA ARG A 140 37.74 -2.05 20.10
C ARG A 140 38.38 -0.74 20.53
N GLY A 141 37.58 0.32 20.58
CA GLY A 141 38.00 1.61 21.08
C GLY A 141 37.67 1.79 22.58
N PRO A 142 38.03 2.94 23.17
CA PRO A 142 37.76 3.25 24.56
C PRO A 142 36.27 3.31 24.94
N ILE A 143 35.41 3.71 24.01
CA ILE A 143 33.96 3.84 24.24
C ILE A 143 33.26 2.51 23.93
N GLY A 144 33.64 1.85 22.83
CA GLY A 144 33.03 0.59 22.43
C GLY A 144 33.58 0.04 21.12
N PRO A 145 32.87 -0.90 20.47
CA PRO A 145 33.32 -1.51 19.24
C PRO A 145 33.41 -0.49 18.09
N VAL A 146 34.51 -0.54 17.34
CA VAL A 146 34.69 0.20 16.09
C VAL A 146 34.10 -0.63 14.96
N VAL A 147 33.06 -0.12 14.32
CA VAL A 147 32.35 -0.79 13.24
C VAL A 147 32.30 0.08 11.99
N THR A 148 32.11 -0.55 10.83
CA THR A 148 31.75 0.15 9.60
C THR A 148 30.27 -0.08 9.33
N LEU A 149 29.48 0.97 9.49
CA LEU A 149 28.04 1.00 9.24
C LEU A 149 27.78 1.35 7.78
N ASN A 150 26.94 0.57 7.10
CA ASN A 150 26.35 0.96 5.83
C ASN A 150 24.86 1.25 6.06
N GLY A 151 24.38 2.40 5.61
CA GLY A 151 23.00 2.82 5.77
C GLY A 151 22.65 4.04 4.95
N ARG A 152 21.57 4.73 5.36
CA ARG A 152 21.18 6.03 4.82
C ARG A 152 21.44 7.14 5.83
N TYR A 153 21.91 8.27 5.37
CA TYR A 153 21.99 9.50 6.16
C TYR A 153 20.71 10.31 5.97
N GLY A 154 20.15 10.86 7.05
CA GLY A 154 18.92 11.64 6.93
C GLY A 154 18.56 12.43 8.17
N ALA A 155 17.43 13.11 8.08
CA ALA A 155 16.77 13.72 9.22
C ALA A 155 16.06 12.65 10.06
N VAL A 156 15.73 13.00 11.31
CA VAL A 156 15.06 12.11 12.27
C VAL A 156 13.70 11.58 11.79
N GLY A 157 12.97 12.37 10.99
CA GLY A 157 11.66 12.00 10.46
C GLY A 157 10.64 11.69 11.55
N ALA A 158 9.91 10.59 11.39
CA ALA A 158 8.84 10.13 12.30
C ALA A 158 9.31 9.85 13.74
N TRP A 159 10.62 9.78 13.99
CA TRP A 159 11.19 9.54 15.33
C TRP A 159 11.40 10.82 16.14
N ALA A 160 11.05 12.00 15.60
CA ALA A 160 11.37 13.28 16.22
C ALA A 160 10.73 13.43 17.61
N GLU A 161 9.46 13.07 17.74
CA GLU A 161 8.71 13.18 18.99
C GLU A 161 9.21 12.17 20.03
N THR A 162 9.42 10.91 19.63
CA THR A 162 9.96 9.86 20.51
C THR A 162 11.36 10.23 21.03
N LEU A 163 12.24 10.75 20.16
CA LEU A 163 13.60 11.15 20.55
C LEU A 163 13.61 12.43 21.41
N ALA A 164 12.68 13.36 21.16
CA ALA A 164 12.50 14.52 22.01
C ALA A 164 12.01 14.12 23.42
N GLY A 165 11.04 13.21 23.50
CA GLY A 165 10.55 12.65 24.77
C GLY A 165 11.61 11.83 25.52
N ALA A 166 12.55 11.23 24.80
CA ALA A 166 13.71 10.54 25.37
C ALA A 166 14.87 11.47 25.78
N GLU A 167 14.67 12.79 25.69
CA GLU A 167 15.64 13.84 26.05
C GLU A 167 16.98 13.71 25.30
N VAL A 168 16.94 13.24 24.05
CA VAL A 168 18.15 13.13 23.22
C VAL A 168 18.60 14.53 22.79
N PRO A 169 19.88 14.93 23.02
CA PRO A 169 20.33 16.26 22.70
C PRO A 169 20.15 16.59 21.21
N ALA A 170 19.61 17.76 20.91
CA ALA A 170 19.35 18.21 19.53
C ALA A 170 20.61 18.20 18.64
N ALA A 171 21.80 18.34 19.23
CA ALA A 171 23.07 18.22 18.50
C ALA A 171 23.27 16.81 17.90
N MET A 172 22.87 15.75 18.61
CA MET A 172 22.94 14.37 18.12
C MET A 172 21.96 14.12 16.98
N LEU A 173 20.78 14.74 17.06
CA LEU A 173 19.68 14.58 16.11
C LEU A 173 19.94 15.24 14.75
N ARG A 174 21.00 16.07 14.63
CA ARG A 174 21.42 16.67 13.37
C ARG A 174 22.08 15.66 12.41
N ARG A 175 22.52 14.52 12.94
CA ARG A 175 23.30 13.52 12.21
C ARG A 175 22.76 12.13 12.54
N VAL A 176 21.77 11.71 11.76
CA VAL A 176 21.13 10.40 11.91
C VAL A 176 21.56 9.50 10.75
N VAL A 177 22.03 8.32 11.12
CA VAL A 177 22.34 7.24 10.20
C VAL A 177 21.30 6.14 10.43
N TYR A 178 20.74 5.60 9.36
CA TYR A 178 19.81 4.48 9.36
C TYR A 178 20.51 3.25 8.76
N PRO A 179 21.20 2.43 9.57
CA PRO A 179 21.94 1.27 9.06
C PRO A 179 21.00 0.25 8.41
N PHE A 180 21.46 -0.39 7.33
CA PHE A 180 20.69 -1.44 6.67
C PHE A 180 20.69 -2.74 7.50
N VAL A 181 19.62 -2.96 8.26
CA VAL A 181 19.44 -4.10 9.18
C VAL A 181 19.60 -5.46 8.48
N GLU A 182 18.98 -5.63 7.31
CA GLU A 182 19.08 -6.86 6.49
C GLU A 182 20.15 -6.74 5.38
N GLY A 183 21.00 -5.72 5.48
CA GLY A 183 22.01 -5.40 4.49
C GLY A 183 21.48 -4.64 3.28
N ARG A 184 22.42 -4.03 2.55
CA ARG A 184 22.16 -3.15 1.41
C ARG A 184 21.28 -3.78 0.34
N ARG A 185 21.46 -5.08 0.05
CA ARG A 185 20.66 -5.79 -0.97
C ARG A 185 19.17 -5.75 -0.67
N ALA A 186 18.79 -5.99 0.59
CA ALA A 186 17.39 -6.02 1.00
C ALA A 186 16.75 -4.61 1.00
N ALA A 187 17.56 -3.55 1.12
CA ALA A 187 17.08 -2.17 1.05
C ALA A 187 16.77 -1.70 -0.37
N TYR A 188 17.42 -2.27 -1.40
CA TYR A 188 17.26 -1.83 -2.80
C TYR A 188 16.53 -2.83 -3.69
N LEU A 189 16.63 -4.13 -3.40
CA LEU A 189 16.02 -5.16 -4.23
C LEU A 189 14.74 -5.69 -3.56
N PRO A 190 13.65 -5.87 -4.33
CA PRO A 190 12.40 -6.37 -3.80
C PRO A 190 12.58 -7.76 -3.19
N ALA A 191 11.81 -8.05 -2.14
CA ALA A 191 11.76 -9.39 -1.58
C ALA A 191 11.24 -10.37 -2.64
N SER A 192 11.89 -11.53 -2.75
CA SER A 192 11.45 -12.57 -3.68
C SER A 192 10.03 -13.04 -3.29
N GLY A 193 9.06 -12.90 -4.19
CA GLY A 193 7.71 -13.41 -4.00
C GLY A 193 6.62 -12.37 -3.71
N GLU A 194 6.93 -11.08 -3.74
CA GLU A 194 5.89 -10.04 -3.68
C GLU A 194 4.93 -10.15 -4.88
N SER A 195 3.62 -10.02 -4.61
CA SER A 195 2.63 -9.98 -5.67
C SER A 195 2.85 -8.76 -6.55
N THR A 196 2.93 -8.95 -7.87
CA THR A 196 3.04 -7.84 -8.82
C THR A 196 1.75 -7.02 -8.85
N ILE A 197 1.87 -5.70 -9.04
CA ILE A 197 0.73 -4.80 -9.20
C ILE A 197 -0.14 -5.28 -10.37
N PHE A 198 0.52 -5.68 -11.47
CA PHE A 198 -0.17 -6.29 -12.61
C PHE A 198 -0.92 -7.58 -12.21
N GLY A 199 -0.32 -8.45 -11.40
CA GLY A 199 -0.97 -9.69 -10.96
C GLY A 199 -2.26 -9.42 -10.16
N LEU A 200 -2.27 -8.39 -9.32
CA LEU A 200 -3.47 -7.96 -8.61
C LEU A 200 -4.53 -7.41 -9.58
N CYS A 201 -4.16 -6.47 -10.45
CA CYS A 201 -5.06 -5.90 -11.45
C CYS A 201 -5.63 -6.97 -12.41
N ALA A 202 -4.80 -7.94 -12.81
CA ALA A 202 -5.22 -9.04 -13.67
C ALA A 202 -6.24 -9.96 -12.99
N ARG A 203 -6.12 -10.21 -11.68
CA ARG A 203 -7.15 -10.96 -10.92
C ARG A 203 -8.47 -10.21 -10.86
N ILE A 204 -8.43 -8.91 -10.59
CA ILE A 204 -9.62 -8.05 -10.57
C ILE A 204 -10.28 -8.01 -11.95
N ALA A 205 -9.49 -7.76 -12.99
CA ALA A 205 -9.96 -7.74 -14.37
C ALA A 205 -10.49 -9.10 -14.82
N GLY A 206 -9.86 -10.21 -14.42
CA GLY A 206 -10.34 -11.56 -14.67
C GLY A 206 -11.72 -11.80 -14.05
N GLY A 207 -11.92 -11.35 -12.80
CA GLY A 207 -13.23 -11.40 -12.13
C GLY A 207 -14.30 -10.58 -12.85
N LEU A 208 -13.96 -9.35 -13.28
CA LEU A 208 -14.86 -8.49 -14.06
C LEU A 208 -15.15 -9.09 -15.45
N GLY A 209 -14.15 -9.65 -16.12
CA GLY A 209 -14.32 -10.32 -17.41
C GLY A 209 -15.23 -11.53 -17.31
N PHE A 210 -15.07 -12.35 -16.26
CA PHE A 210 -15.97 -13.47 -16.00
C PHE A 210 -17.41 -12.99 -15.72
N LEU A 211 -17.58 -11.90 -14.97
CA LEU A 211 -18.89 -11.28 -14.76
C LEU A 211 -19.51 -10.82 -16.08
N ALA A 212 -18.74 -10.15 -16.94
CA ALA A 212 -19.21 -9.70 -18.25
C ALA A 212 -19.72 -10.88 -19.09
N LEU A 213 -18.98 -12.00 -19.13
CA LEU A 213 -19.39 -13.22 -19.82
C LEU A 213 -20.65 -13.83 -19.22
N ALA A 214 -20.76 -13.89 -17.89
CA ALA A 214 -21.95 -14.39 -17.20
C ALA A 214 -23.19 -13.53 -17.53
N LEU A 215 -23.05 -12.20 -17.51
CA LEU A 215 -24.12 -11.27 -17.89
C LEU A 215 -24.51 -11.44 -19.38
N ALA A 216 -23.54 -11.63 -20.27
CA ALA A 216 -23.79 -11.87 -21.70
C ALA A 216 -24.56 -13.18 -21.91
N ALA A 217 -24.16 -14.27 -21.25
CA ALA A 217 -24.86 -15.56 -21.31
C ALA A 217 -26.31 -15.45 -20.80
N LEU A 218 -26.50 -14.73 -19.70
CA LEU A 218 -27.82 -14.44 -19.13
C LEU A 218 -28.69 -13.59 -20.06
N ALA A 219 -28.10 -12.62 -20.76
CA ALA A 219 -28.80 -11.81 -21.75
C ALA A 219 -29.21 -12.66 -22.96
N ALA A 220 -28.32 -13.52 -23.47
CA ALA A 220 -28.58 -14.43 -24.58
C ALA A 220 -29.73 -15.40 -24.29
N GLN A 221 -29.73 -16.03 -23.10
CA GLN A 221 -30.82 -16.92 -22.67
C GLN A 221 -32.17 -16.20 -22.59
N SER A 222 -32.18 -14.95 -22.10
CA SER A 222 -33.42 -14.17 -22.03
C SER A 222 -33.96 -13.82 -23.42
N GLY A 223 -33.08 -13.53 -24.39
CA GLY A 223 -33.46 -13.31 -25.78
C GLY A 223 -34.02 -14.57 -26.45
N ALA A 224 -33.37 -15.72 -26.24
CA ALA A 224 -33.81 -17.01 -26.78
C ALA A 224 -35.19 -17.42 -26.25
N ARG A 225 -35.45 -17.24 -24.94
CA ARG A 225 -36.79 -17.49 -24.35
C ARG A 225 -37.85 -16.57 -24.92
N ALA A 226 -37.54 -15.28 -25.11
CA ALA A 226 -38.48 -14.33 -25.70
C ALA A 226 -38.81 -14.68 -27.16
N GLN A 227 -37.83 -15.13 -27.95
CA GLN A 227 -38.06 -15.61 -29.31
C GLN A 227 -38.87 -16.92 -29.36
N ALA A 228 -38.63 -17.85 -28.44
CA ALA A 228 -39.40 -19.08 -28.35
C ALA A 228 -40.88 -18.81 -28.02
N ALA A 229 -41.15 -17.84 -27.12
CA ALA A 229 -42.51 -17.41 -26.80
C ALA A 229 -43.19 -16.62 -27.94
N ALA A 230 -42.42 -16.03 -28.85
CA ALA A 230 -42.93 -15.28 -30.00
C ALA A 230 -43.15 -16.14 -31.26
N ARG A 231 -42.74 -17.42 -31.26
CA ARG A 231 -43.08 -18.34 -32.35
C ARG A 231 -44.59 -18.62 -32.29
N PRO A 232 -45.33 -18.47 -33.39
CA PRO A 232 -46.76 -18.77 -33.42
C PRO A 232 -46.97 -20.25 -33.05
N PRO A 233 -47.97 -20.57 -32.22
CA PRO A 233 -48.25 -21.95 -31.87
C PRO A 233 -48.59 -22.72 -33.14
N LEU A 234 -47.88 -23.81 -33.39
CA LEU A 234 -48.41 -24.86 -34.26
C LEU A 234 -49.71 -25.32 -33.60
N ALA A 235 -50.78 -25.43 -34.39
CA ALA A 235 -52.12 -25.73 -33.91
C ALA A 235 -52.14 -27.09 -33.18
N GLU A 236 -51.91 -27.07 -31.87
CA GLU A 236 -52.07 -28.19 -30.96
C GLU A 236 -53.10 -27.80 -29.89
N ALA A 237 -54.02 -28.74 -29.66
CA ALA A 237 -55.26 -28.58 -28.93
C ALA A 237 -55.11 -27.93 -27.55
N GLU A 238 -56.01 -27.01 -27.24
CA GLU A 238 -56.14 -26.34 -25.95
C GLU A 238 -56.26 -27.35 -24.80
N VAL A 239 -55.17 -27.52 -24.05
CA VAL A 239 -55.21 -28.02 -22.68
C VAL A 239 -54.99 -26.80 -21.78
N PRO A 240 -55.88 -26.52 -20.81
CA PRO A 240 -55.76 -25.35 -19.95
C PRO A 240 -54.52 -25.48 -19.06
N VAL A 241 -53.50 -24.69 -19.36
CA VAL A 241 -52.29 -24.59 -18.55
C VAL A 241 -52.54 -23.61 -17.40
N PRO A 242 -52.29 -23.98 -16.13
CA PRO A 242 -52.47 -23.06 -15.01
C PRO A 242 -51.51 -21.88 -15.16
N GLU A 243 -51.98 -20.67 -14.85
CA GLU A 243 -51.17 -19.44 -14.84
C GLU A 243 -49.89 -19.62 -14.02
N ALA A 244 -48.80 -19.95 -14.71
CA ALA A 244 -47.48 -20.01 -14.12
C ALA A 244 -47.02 -18.58 -13.84
N GLN A 245 -47.25 -18.13 -12.61
CA GLN A 245 -46.68 -16.93 -12.03
C GLN A 245 -45.21 -16.80 -12.47
N VAL A 246 -44.90 -15.68 -13.11
CA VAL A 246 -43.53 -15.27 -13.45
C VAL A 246 -42.77 -15.03 -12.16
N ARG A 247 -42.30 -16.11 -11.52
CA ARG A 247 -41.39 -16.04 -10.38
C ARG A 247 -40.08 -15.45 -10.89
N ARG A 248 -39.81 -14.19 -10.55
CA ARG A 248 -38.46 -13.62 -10.63
C ARG A 248 -37.54 -14.61 -9.92
N SER A 249 -36.64 -15.23 -10.67
CA SER A 249 -35.76 -16.27 -10.13
C SER A 249 -34.98 -15.69 -8.95
N PRO A 250 -35.23 -16.15 -7.71
CA PRO A 250 -34.53 -15.65 -6.52
C PRO A 250 -33.02 -15.88 -6.63
N VAL A 251 -32.62 -16.86 -7.44
CA VAL A 251 -31.23 -17.18 -7.76
C VAL A 251 -30.51 -16.02 -8.45
N ARG A 252 -31.21 -15.24 -9.29
CA ARG A 252 -30.61 -14.10 -10.01
C ARG A 252 -30.30 -12.94 -9.06
N GLY A 253 -31.20 -12.66 -8.12
CA GLY A 253 -30.98 -11.67 -7.07
C GLY A 253 -29.89 -12.11 -6.10
N ALA A 254 -29.89 -13.39 -5.71
CA ALA A 254 -28.87 -13.96 -4.84
C ALA A 254 -27.45 -13.91 -5.46
N LEU A 255 -27.31 -14.20 -6.75
CA LEU A 255 -26.01 -14.13 -7.44
C LEU A 255 -25.47 -12.70 -7.56
N ILE A 256 -26.34 -11.73 -7.84
CA ILE A 256 -25.94 -10.32 -7.90
C ILE A 256 -25.59 -9.79 -6.51
N ALA A 257 -26.37 -10.15 -5.49
CA ALA A 257 -26.08 -9.80 -4.09
C ALA A 257 -24.78 -10.40 -3.60
N PHE A 258 -24.54 -11.68 -3.88
CA PHE A 258 -23.30 -12.36 -3.53
C PHE A 258 -22.10 -11.73 -4.24
N PHE A 259 -22.25 -11.39 -5.53
CA PHE A 259 -21.18 -10.73 -6.27
C PHE A 259 -20.88 -9.32 -5.74
N ALA A 260 -21.91 -8.51 -5.47
CA ALA A 260 -21.74 -7.18 -4.87
C ALA A 260 -21.09 -7.27 -3.48
N LEU A 261 -21.46 -8.27 -2.68
CA LEU A 261 -20.86 -8.54 -1.37
C LEU A 261 -19.37 -8.93 -1.50
N VAL A 262 -19.02 -9.79 -2.46
CA VAL A 262 -17.62 -10.22 -2.69
C VAL A 262 -16.77 -9.04 -3.19
N VAL A 263 -17.31 -8.19 -4.05
CA VAL A 263 -16.60 -6.98 -4.50
C VAL A 263 -16.45 -5.97 -3.37
N ALA A 264 -17.50 -5.75 -2.56
CA ALA A 264 -17.43 -4.86 -1.40
C ALA A 264 -16.48 -5.38 -0.31
N ALA A 265 -16.47 -6.70 -0.05
CA ALA A 265 -15.57 -7.33 0.90
C ALA A 265 -14.11 -7.31 0.40
N GLY A 266 -13.89 -7.55 -0.90
CA GLY A 266 -12.57 -7.45 -1.51
C GLY A 266 -12.04 -6.00 -1.49
N ALA A 267 -12.89 -5.03 -1.81
CA ALA A 267 -12.53 -3.62 -1.71
C ALA A 267 -12.26 -3.21 -0.25
N GLY A 268 -13.10 -3.64 0.69
CA GLY A 268 -12.96 -3.34 2.11
C GLY A 268 -11.67 -3.93 2.72
N MET A 269 -11.38 -5.21 2.47
CA MET A 269 -10.18 -5.86 3.01
C MET A 269 -8.86 -5.29 2.45
N HIS A 270 -8.88 -4.66 1.27
CA HIS A 270 -7.70 -4.09 0.65
C HIS A 270 -7.58 -2.56 0.83
N LEU A 271 -8.68 -1.84 1.02
CA LEU A 271 -8.68 -0.41 1.34
C LEU A 271 -8.39 -0.14 2.81
N LEU A 272 -8.77 -1.04 3.72
CA LEU A 272 -8.58 -0.85 5.16
C LEU A 272 -7.09 -0.57 5.54
N PRO A 273 -6.10 -1.35 5.06
CA PRO A 273 -4.69 -1.13 5.42
C PRO A 273 -4.07 0.10 4.76
N MET A 274 -4.62 0.58 3.64
CA MET A 274 -4.15 1.77 2.93
C MET A 274 -4.68 3.08 3.53
N LEU A 275 -5.88 3.03 4.13
CA LEU A 275 -6.51 4.19 4.76
C LEU A 275 -6.04 4.38 6.21
N THR A 276 -5.65 3.32 6.90
CA THR A 276 -5.23 3.38 8.32
C THR A 276 -4.05 4.30 8.63
N PRO A 277 -2.98 4.42 7.82
CA PRO A 277 -1.85 5.29 8.17
C PRO A 277 -2.13 6.78 7.92
N GLY A 278 -3.15 7.13 7.13
CA GLY A 278 -3.48 8.52 6.79
C GLY A 278 -4.58 9.13 7.68
N ILE A 279 -5.36 8.30 8.38
CA ILE A 279 -6.46 8.74 9.25
C ILE A 279 -5.94 9.22 10.62
N ALA A 280 -4.76 8.76 11.06
CA ALA A 280 -4.15 9.15 12.33
C ALA A 280 -3.69 10.63 12.35
N ALA A 281 -3.36 11.21 11.20
CA ALA A 281 -2.84 12.58 11.07
C ALA A 281 -3.93 13.68 10.95
N TRP A 282 -5.23 13.34 11.07
CA TRP A 282 -6.32 14.31 10.87
C TRP A 282 -6.79 14.90 12.20
N ASP A 283 -6.85 16.23 12.29
CA ASP A 283 -7.43 17.00 13.40
C ASP A 283 -8.77 16.37 13.85
N ILE A 284 -8.95 16.17 15.16
CA ILE A 284 -10.12 15.53 15.78
C ILE A 284 -11.43 16.19 15.31
N ARG A 285 -11.42 17.49 14.98
CA ARG A 285 -12.60 18.19 14.41
C ARG A 285 -12.86 17.88 12.94
N ALA A 286 -11.80 17.62 12.16
CA ALA A 286 -11.93 17.13 10.78
C ALA A 286 -12.45 15.68 10.79
N LEU A 287 -12.04 14.86 11.75
CA LEU A 287 -12.52 13.49 11.94
C LEU A 287 -14.04 13.43 12.20
N ASP A 288 -14.61 14.32 13.00
CA ASP A 288 -16.07 14.34 13.23
C ASP A 288 -16.85 14.73 11.97
N THR A 289 -16.32 15.68 11.19
CA THR A 289 -16.94 16.12 9.93
C THR A 289 -16.85 15.02 8.86
N VAL A 290 -15.72 14.32 8.80
CA VAL A 290 -15.48 13.17 7.91
C VAL A 290 -16.33 11.99 8.35
N ARG A 291 -16.47 11.72 9.64
CA ARG A 291 -17.32 10.67 10.20
C ARG A 291 -18.79 10.91 9.88
N ALA A 292 -19.26 12.15 10.01
CA ALA A 292 -20.60 12.55 9.58
C ALA A 292 -20.79 12.40 8.06
N GLY A 293 -19.79 12.81 7.26
CA GLY A 293 -19.78 12.61 5.81
C GLY A 293 -19.81 11.13 5.40
N LEU A 294 -19.02 10.28 6.07
CA LEU A 294 -18.96 8.84 5.86
C LEU A 294 -20.27 8.15 6.27
N GLY A 295 -20.91 8.58 7.35
CA GLY A 295 -22.24 8.09 7.73
C GLY A 295 -23.31 8.42 6.67
N THR A 296 -23.23 9.61 6.08
CA THR A 296 -24.14 10.03 5.00
C THR A 296 -23.86 9.26 3.70
N LEU A 297 -22.59 9.01 3.38
CA LEU A 297 -22.17 8.18 2.25
C LEU A 297 -22.55 6.70 2.44
N ALA A 298 -22.44 6.17 3.66
CA ALA A 298 -22.79 4.78 3.97
C ALA A 298 -24.29 4.55 3.81
N THR A 299 -25.11 5.43 4.38
CA THR A 299 -26.59 5.35 4.23
C THR A 299 -27.03 5.57 2.79
N TRP A 300 -26.41 6.49 2.05
CA TRP A 300 -26.63 6.65 0.62
C TRP A 300 -26.22 5.40 -0.17
N GLY A 301 -25.05 4.83 0.14
CA GLY A 301 -24.53 3.61 -0.50
C GLY A 301 -25.42 2.40 -0.24
N GLU A 302 -25.91 2.22 0.99
CA GLU A 302 -26.85 1.17 1.38
C GLU A 302 -28.19 1.30 0.66
N THR A 303 -28.69 2.54 0.54
CA THR A 303 -29.91 2.84 -0.22
C THR A 303 -29.72 2.47 -1.70
N ARG A 304 -28.63 2.92 -2.33
CA ARG A 304 -28.33 2.60 -3.73
C ARG A 304 -28.07 1.12 -3.95
N LEU A 305 -27.47 0.45 -2.97
CA LEU A 305 -27.26 -0.99 -3.03
C LEU A 305 -28.60 -1.73 -2.97
N THR A 306 -29.51 -1.32 -2.08
CA THR A 306 -30.84 -1.93 -1.96
C THR A 306 -31.67 -1.69 -3.23
N GLU A 307 -31.63 -0.49 -3.80
CA GLU A 307 -32.24 -0.18 -5.10
C GLU A 307 -31.62 -1.00 -6.23
N ALA A 308 -30.30 -1.13 -6.27
CA ALA A 308 -29.59 -1.96 -7.24
C ALA A 308 -29.99 -3.44 -7.12
N LEU A 309 -30.12 -3.96 -5.89
CA LEU A 309 -30.61 -5.31 -5.61
C LEU A 309 -32.06 -5.50 -6.00
N ALA A 310 -32.88 -4.45 -5.92
CA ALA A 310 -34.25 -4.43 -6.43
C ALA A 310 -34.31 -4.35 -7.98
N GLY A 311 -33.17 -4.16 -8.65
CA GLY A 311 -33.04 -4.09 -10.09
C GLY A 311 -33.08 -2.68 -10.67
N ASP A 312 -32.87 -1.64 -9.86
CA ASP A 312 -32.71 -0.26 -10.33
C ASP A 312 -31.35 -0.07 -11.01
N LEU A 313 -31.42 0.29 -12.29
CA LEU A 313 -30.27 0.40 -13.18
C LEU A 313 -29.53 1.74 -13.01
N ALA A 314 -30.23 2.79 -12.59
CA ALA A 314 -29.58 4.05 -12.23
C ALA A 314 -28.73 3.85 -10.98
N ALA A 315 -29.24 3.10 -10.00
CA ALA A 315 -28.50 2.78 -8.79
C ALA A 315 -27.26 1.91 -9.07
N LEU A 316 -27.37 0.90 -9.97
CA LEU A 316 -26.23 0.11 -10.43
C LEU A 316 -25.15 0.95 -11.13
N ALA A 317 -25.54 1.84 -12.05
CA ALA A 317 -24.60 2.71 -12.75
C ALA A 317 -23.91 3.68 -11.78
N VAL A 318 -24.67 4.26 -10.85
CA VAL A 318 -24.17 5.15 -9.80
C VAL A 318 -23.18 4.44 -8.89
N LEU A 319 -23.46 3.21 -8.46
CA LEU A 319 -22.52 2.41 -7.67
C LEU A 319 -21.25 2.06 -8.45
N GLY A 320 -21.38 1.71 -9.74
CA GLY A 320 -20.23 1.44 -10.61
C GLY A 320 -19.35 2.68 -10.81
N CYS A 321 -19.94 3.84 -11.07
CA CYS A 321 -19.24 5.11 -11.19
C CYS A 321 -18.60 5.53 -9.85
N ALA A 322 -19.29 5.33 -8.72
CA ALA A 322 -18.76 5.61 -7.40
C ALA A 322 -17.54 4.72 -7.10
N ALA A 323 -17.63 3.42 -7.37
CA ALA A 323 -16.52 2.48 -7.20
C ALA A 323 -15.32 2.86 -8.08
N LEU A 324 -15.55 3.22 -9.35
CA LEU A 324 -14.50 3.68 -10.25
C LEU A 324 -13.88 5.00 -9.77
N SER A 325 -14.69 5.94 -9.28
CA SER A 325 -14.21 7.22 -8.77
C SER A 325 -13.37 7.04 -7.52
N VAL A 326 -13.81 6.18 -6.59
CA VAL A 326 -13.02 5.81 -5.41
C VAL A 326 -11.70 5.18 -5.84
N LEU A 327 -11.72 4.23 -6.79
CA LEU A 327 -10.50 3.61 -7.33
C LEU A 327 -9.52 4.67 -7.88
N LEU A 328 -10.01 5.61 -8.71
CA LEU A 328 -9.19 6.65 -9.31
C LEU A 328 -8.63 7.64 -8.27
N VAL A 329 -9.43 8.01 -7.27
CA VAL A 329 -8.99 8.88 -6.17
C VAL A 329 -7.93 8.18 -5.34
N THR A 330 -8.13 6.92 -4.97
CA THR A 330 -7.15 6.13 -4.22
C THR A 330 -5.84 5.99 -5.01
N MET A 331 -5.92 5.75 -6.33
CA MET A 331 -4.74 5.71 -7.19
C MET A 331 -4.00 7.05 -7.21
N ARG A 332 -4.73 8.17 -7.30
CA ARG A 332 -4.13 9.51 -7.29
C ARG A 332 -3.47 9.82 -5.95
N LEU A 333 -4.11 9.48 -4.84
CA LEU A 333 -3.56 9.68 -3.49
C LEU A 333 -2.31 8.81 -3.27
N ALA A 334 -2.32 7.56 -3.74
CA ALA A 334 -1.14 6.70 -3.69
C ALA A 334 0.03 7.25 -4.52
N GLY A 335 -0.25 7.88 -5.67
CA GLY A 335 0.77 8.56 -6.47
C GLY A 335 1.31 9.83 -5.84
N LEU A 336 0.44 10.64 -5.22
CA LEU A 336 0.85 11.87 -4.53
C LEU A 336 1.74 11.58 -3.32
N ARG A 337 1.39 10.57 -2.51
CA ARG A 337 2.18 10.19 -1.33
C ARG A 337 3.62 9.80 -1.69
N ARG A 338 3.81 9.09 -2.80
CA ARG A 338 5.16 8.77 -3.30
C ARG A 338 5.96 10.01 -3.67
N ARG A 339 5.29 11.00 -4.27
CA ARG A 339 5.94 12.25 -4.67
C ARG A 339 6.38 13.08 -3.47
N ASP A 340 5.58 13.11 -2.41
CA ASP A 340 5.93 13.78 -1.16
C ASP A 340 7.10 13.07 -0.46
N ASP A 341 7.17 11.73 -0.53
CA ASP A 341 8.31 10.95 -0.01
C ASP A 341 9.61 11.23 -0.81
N ASP A 342 9.49 11.43 -2.13
CA ASP A 342 10.63 11.79 -3.00
C ASP A 342 11.11 13.23 -2.74
N GLU A 343 10.20 14.18 -2.49
CA GLU A 343 10.53 15.58 -2.16
C GLU A 343 11.08 15.73 -0.72
N ALA A 344 10.65 14.88 0.22
CA ALA A 344 11.17 14.88 1.58
C ALA A 344 12.58 14.29 1.71
N THR A 345 13.05 13.56 0.69
CA THR A 345 14.37 12.92 0.66
C THR A 345 15.41 13.67 -0.20
N SER A 346 14.99 14.73 -0.90
CA SER A 346 15.85 15.67 -1.65
C SER A 346 16.26 16.89 -0.81
#